data_AF-A0A0T5ZY45-F1
#
_entry.id   AF-A0A0T5ZY45-F1
#
_cell.length_a   1.000
_cell.length_b   1.000
_cell.length_c   1.000
_cell.angle_alpha   90.00
_cell.angle_beta   90.00
_cell.angle_gamma   90.00
#
_symmetry.space_group_name_H-M   'P 1'
#
loop_
_entity.id
_entity.type
_entity.pdbx_description
1 polymer ?
#
loop_
_entity_poly.entity_id
_entity_poly.type
_entity_poly.pdbx_seq_one_letter_code
_entity_poly.pdbx_strand_id
1 'polypeptide(L)'
;MRREVREETGIADLEFIPGFKKTIHFVYQHQGDLVNKWVAYLLAETRQAEVKISFEHQGFAWLGFAEAIERVTFKNAKEILRAAEDYLKLRGYAA
;
A
#
# COMPACT_ATOMS: atom_id res chain seq x y z
N MET A 1 -0.72 7.27 -8.98
CA MET A 1 -0.11 7.30 -7.64
C MET A 1 -0.39 8.57 -6.85
N ARG A 2 0.34 9.71 -6.99
CA ARG A 2 0.08 10.91 -6.14
C ARG A 2 -1.38 11.40 -6.21
N ARG A 3 -1.97 11.38 -7.41
CA ARG A 3 -3.38 11.73 -7.64
C ARG A 3 -4.33 10.76 -6.91
N GLU A 4 -4.17 9.46 -7.12
CA GLU A 4 -5.01 8.41 -6.51
C GLU A 4 -4.94 8.46 -4.98
N VAL A 5 -3.74 8.51 -4.39
CA VAL A 5 -3.57 8.61 -2.93
C VAL A 5 -4.32 9.82 -2.38
N ARG A 6 -4.21 10.98 -3.04
CA ARG A 6 -4.94 12.19 -2.62
C ARG A 6 -6.45 12.03 -2.75
N GLU A 7 -6.94 11.44 -3.84
CA GLU A 7 -8.37 11.23 -4.09
C GLU A 7 -8.99 10.20 -3.13
N GLU A 8 -8.24 9.15 -2.77
CA GLU A 8 -8.71 8.05 -1.92
C GLU A 8 -8.55 8.32 -0.43
N THR A 9 -7.54 9.09 -0.02
CA THR A 9 -7.16 9.25 1.40
C THR A 9 -7.06 10.69 1.87
N GLY A 10 -7.06 11.67 0.95
CA GLY A 10 -6.80 13.07 1.27
C GLY A 10 -5.34 13.40 1.60
N ILE A 11 -4.43 12.42 1.58
CA ILE A 11 -3.00 12.64 1.84
C ILE A 11 -2.38 13.40 0.66
N ALA A 12 -1.93 14.63 0.91
CA ALA A 12 -1.27 15.47 -0.08
C ALA A 12 0.25 15.58 0.14
N ASP A 13 0.68 15.50 1.40
CA ASP A 13 2.09 15.37 1.78
C ASP A 13 2.52 13.90 1.61
N LEU A 14 3.38 13.61 0.65
CA LEU A 14 3.81 12.24 0.36
C LEU A 14 5.22 12.26 -0.24
N GLU A 15 6.16 11.59 0.40
CA GLU A 15 7.53 11.44 -0.12
C GLU A 15 7.78 9.98 -0.46
N PHE A 16 8.09 9.70 -1.72
CA PHE A 16 8.38 8.32 -2.13
C PHE A 16 9.80 7.95 -1.71
N ILE A 17 9.92 6.80 -1.06
CA ILE A 17 11.21 6.25 -0.68
C ILE A 17 11.84 5.59 -1.92
N PRO A 18 12.95 6.12 -2.45
CA PRO A 18 13.51 5.67 -3.71
C PRO A 18 14.09 4.25 -3.59
N GLY A 19 13.95 3.46 -4.65
CA GLY A 19 14.54 2.11 -4.73
C GLY A 19 13.62 0.99 -4.23
N PHE A 20 12.44 1.31 -3.69
CA PHE A 20 11.40 0.31 -3.42
C PHE A 20 10.32 0.33 -4.51
N LYS A 21 10.22 -0.76 -5.27
CA LYS A 21 9.11 -1.04 -6.17
C LYS A 21 8.88 -2.55 -6.25
N LYS A 22 7.63 -2.98 -6.05
CA LYS A 22 7.22 -4.38 -6.22
C LYS A 22 6.01 -4.44 -7.13
N THR A 23 6.02 -5.34 -8.09
CA THR A 23 4.88 -5.54 -8.98
C THR A 23 4.31 -6.93 -8.76
N ILE A 24 3.00 -7.02 -8.59
CA ILE A 24 2.28 -8.29 -8.57
C ILE A 24 1.41 -8.42 -9.81
N HIS A 25 1.14 -9.66 -10.17
CA HIS A 25 0.21 -10.03 -11.22
C HIS A 25 -0.82 -11.00 -10.64
N PHE A 26 -2.08 -10.82 -10.99
CA PHE A 26 -3.12 -11.78 -10.71
C PHE A 26 -4.25 -11.68 -11.74
N VAL A 27 -4.99 -12.78 -11.88
CA VAL A 27 -6.17 -12.87 -12.73
C VAL A 27 -7.40 -12.94 -11.84
N TYR A 28 -8.44 -12.19 -12.18
CA TYR A 28 -9.72 -12.24 -11.50
C TYR A 28 -10.86 -12.20 -12.51
N GLN A 29 -12.05 -12.66 -12.11
CA GLN A 29 -13.23 -12.63 -12.97
C GLN A 29 -14.04 -11.35 -12.71
N HIS A 30 -14.44 -10.67 -13.78
CA HIS A 30 -15.30 -9.50 -13.71
C HIS A 30 -16.36 -9.58 -14.82
N GLN A 31 -17.64 -9.53 -14.44
CA GLN A 31 -18.77 -9.60 -15.37
C GLN A 31 -18.73 -10.81 -16.34
N GLY A 32 -18.15 -11.93 -15.88
CA GLY A 32 -18.02 -13.15 -16.68
C GLY A 32 -16.65 -13.32 -17.35
N ASP A 33 -15.90 -12.23 -17.54
CA ASP A 33 -14.61 -12.23 -18.24
C ASP A 33 -13.43 -12.38 -17.28
N LEU A 34 -12.36 -13.03 -17.73
CA LEU A 34 -11.09 -13.07 -17.03
C LEU A 34 -10.29 -11.79 -17.30
N VAL A 35 -9.98 -11.05 -16.25
CA VAL A 35 -9.19 -9.82 -16.29
C VAL A 35 -7.79 -10.10 -15.75
N ASN A 36 -6.79 -9.83 -16.58
CA ASN A 36 -5.38 -9.85 -16.17
C ASN A 36 -5.01 -8.50 -15.56
N LYS A 37 -4.54 -8.48 -14.31
CA LYS A 37 -4.21 -7.24 -13.60
C LYS A 37 -2.79 -7.25 -13.09
N TRP A 38 -2.08 -6.16 -13.37
CA TRP A 38 -0.76 -5.85 -12.83
C TRP A 38 -0.88 -4.66 -11.87
N VAL A 39 -0.27 -4.78 -10.69
CA VAL A 39 -0.29 -3.71 -9.68
C VAL A 39 1.14 -3.45 -9.22
N ALA A 40 1.58 -2.20 -9.35
CA ALA A 40 2.87 -1.74 -8.86
C ALA A 40 2.71 -1.02 -7.51
N TYR A 41 3.39 -1.54 -6.50
CA TYR A 41 3.50 -0.97 -5.17
C TYR A 41 4.78 -0.16 -5.06
N LEU A 42 4.63 1.04 -4.49
CA LEU A 42 5.71 1.96 -4.14
C LEU A 42 5.65 2.20 -2.63
N LEU A 43 6.79 2.54 -2.03
CA LEU A 43 6.85 2.90 -0.62
C LEU A 43 6.93 4.42 -0.48
N ALA A 44 6.19 4.97 0.46
CA ALA A 44 6.17 6.39 0.72
C ALA A 44 5.98 6.67 2.21
N GLU A 45 6.45 7.83 2.64
CA GLU A 45 6.22 8.37 3.97
C GLU A 45 5.41 9.67 3.88
N THR A 46 4.76 10.02 4.99
CA THR A 46 3.98 11.24 5.14
C THR A 46 4.03 11.71 6.59
N ARG A 47 3.99 13.03 6.80
CA ARG A 47 3.79 13.60 8.14
C ARG A 47 2.32 13.94 8.39
N GLN A 48 1.45 13.77 7.39
CA GLN A 48 0.02 14.00 7.51
C GLN A 48 -0.67 12.81 8.19
N ALA A 49 -1.09 13.00 9.44
CA ALA A 49 -1.82 11.97 10.18
C ALA A 49 -3.31 11.88 9.77
N GLU A 50 -3.90 13.00 9.37
CA GLU A 50 -5.33 13.07 9.00
C GLU A 50 -5.59 12.38 7.66
N VAL A 51 -6.49 11.40 7.69
CA VAL A 51 -6.94 10.65 6.51
C VAL A 51 -8.45 10.87 6.34
N LYS A 52 -8.83 11.24 5.12
CA LYS A 52 -10.22 11.32 4.68
C LYS A 52 -10.44 10.29 3.58
N ILE A 53 -11.05 9.16 3.94
CA ILE A 53 -11.31 8.08 2.99
C ILE A 53 -12.40 8.47 1.97
N SER A 54 -12.22 8.05 0.72
CA SER A 54 -13.24 8.16 -0.32
C SER A 54 -14.41 7.19 -0.07
N PHE A 55 -15.49 7.37 -0.82
CA PHE A 55 -16.67 6.48 -0.77
C PHE A 55 -16.38 5.05 -1.23
N GLU A 56 -15.25 4.81 -1.90
CA GLU A 56 -14.81 3.48 -2.34
C GLU A 56 -14.27 2.62 -1.19
N HIS A 57 -14.00 3.23 -0.03
CA HIS A 57 -13.37 2.61 1.12
C HIS A 57 -14.28 2.66 2.35
N GLN A 58 -14.20 1.62 3.19
CA GLN A 58 -15.04 1.48 4.39
C GLN A 58 -14.37 1.99 5.67
N GLY A 59 -13.05 2.16 5.68
CA GLY A 59 -12.30 2.55 6.88
C GLY A 59 -10.81 2.67 6.61
N PHE A 60 -10.08 3.22 7.59
CA PHE A 60 -8.62 3.25 7.61
C PHE A 60 -8.10 3.04 9.04
N ALA A 61 -6.83 2.68 9.15
CA ALA A 61 -6.10 2.67 10.42
C ALA A 61 -4.61 2.87 10.15
N TRP A 62 -3.94 3.68 10.98
CA TRP A 62 -2.49 3.66 11.12
C TRP A 62 -2.12 2.55 12.10
N LEU A 63 -1.28 1.61 11.69
CA LEU A 63 -0.94 0.41 12.47
C LEU A 63 0.57 0.18 12.44
N GLY A 64 1.10 -0.40 13.52
CA GLY A 64 2.45 -0.95 13.50
C GLY A 64 2.54 -2.17 12.57
N PHE A 65 3.76 -2.50 12.11
CA PHE A 65 3.98 -3.58 11.15
C PHE A 65 3.37 -4.93 11.59
N ALA A 66 3.53 -5.30 12.87
CA ALA A 66 3.03 -6.56 13.41
C ALA A 66 1.49 -6.66 13.36
N GLU A 67 0.77 -5.56 13.57
CA GLU A 67 -0.69 -5.55 13.47
C GLU A 67 -1.15 -5.48 12.01
N ALA A 68 -0.44 -4.69 11.19
CA ALA A 68 -0.74 -4.54 9.77
C ALA A 68 -0.62 -5.87 9.02
N ILE A 69 0.43 -6.67 9.28
CA ILE A 69 0.64 -7.96 8.59
C ILE A 69 -0.43 -9.01 8.92
N GLU A 70 -0.99 -8.95 10.13
CA GLU A 70 -2.09 -9.82 10.55
C GLU A 70 -3.41 -9.39 9.90
N ARG A 71 -3.64 -8.08 9.74
CA ARG A 71 -4.87 -7.52 9.17
C ARG A 71 -4.98 -7.66 7.65
N VAL A 72 -3.85 -7.59 6.93
CA VAL A 72 -3.85 -7.76 5.46
C VAL A 72 -4.31 -9.17 5.09
N THR A 73 -5.25 -9.30 4.16
CA THR A 73 -5.87 -10.61 3.85
C THR A 73 -5.10 -11.41 2.80
N PHE A 74 -4.64 -10.76 1.74
CA PHE A 74 -4.07 -11.46 0.59
C PHE A 74 -2.58 -11.78 0.78
N LYS A 75 -2.18 -13.01 0.42
CA LYS A 75 -0.79 -13.50 0.56
C LYS A 75 0.23 -12.60 -0.16
N ASN A 76 -0.08 -12.20 -1.40
CA ASN A 76 0.78 -11.30 -2.19
C ASN A 76 0.96 -9.93 -1.52
N ALA A 77 -0.10 -9.37 -0.94
CA ALA A 77 -0.03 -8.12 -0.19
C ALA A 77 0.80 -8.27 1.10
N LYS A 78 0.67 -9.40 1.81
CA LYS A 78 1.53 -9.73 2.97
C LYS A 78 3.01 -9.80 2.57
N GLU A 79 3.33 -10.42 1.44
CA GLU A 79 4.70 -10.50 0.92
C GLU A 79 5.27 -9.13 0.55
N ILE A 80 4.48 -8.26 -0.07
CA ILE A 80 4.87 -6.87 -0.36
C ILE A 80 5.14 -6.11 0.95
N LEU A 81 4.26 -6.22 1.93
CA LEU A 81 4.39 -5.52 3.21
C LEU A 81 5.65 -5.97 3.98
N ARG A 82 5.94 -7.28 4.00
CA ARG A 82 7.21 -7.81 4.55
C ARG A 82 8.43 -7.25 3.82
N ALA A 83 8.40 -7.24 2.49
CA ALA A 83 9.51 -6.69 1.71
C ALA A 83 9.72 -5.19 1.98
N ALA A 84 8.65 -4.42 2.22
CA ALA A 84 8.75 -3.00 2.59
C ALA A 84 9.41 -2.82 3.95
N GLU A 85 8.98 -3.59 4.96
CA GLU A 85 9.58 -3.59 6.30
C GLU A 85 11.07 -3.96 6.28
N ASP A 86 11.43 -5.03 5.56
CA ASP A 86 12.83 -5.46 5.42
C ASP A 86 13.66 -4.37 4.73
N TYR A 87 13.09 -3.70 3.73
CA TYR A 87 13.73 -2.59 3.04
C TYR A 87 13.99 -1.40 3.97
N LEU A 88 13.02 -1.03 4.80
CA LEU A 88 13.14 0.06 5.77
C LEU A 88 14.23 -0.25 6.82
N LYS A 89 14.20 -1.45 7.39
CA LYS A 89 15.21 -1.92 8.36
C LYS A 89 16.62 -1.88 7.80
N LEU A 90 16.82 -2.38 6.57
CA LEU A 90 18.14 -2.40 5.93
C LEU A 90 18.69 -0.98 5.69
N ARG A 91 17.82 0.00 5.48
CA ARG A 91 18.18 1.38 5.16
C ARG A 91 18.26 2.29 6.39
N GLY A 92 18.05 1.75 7.59
CA GLY A 92 18.11 2.50 8.84
C GLY A 92 16.90 3.39 9.10
N TYR A 93 15.80 3.19 8.37
CA TYR A 93 14.50 3.75 8.76
C TYR A 93 14.00 2.87 9.90
N ALA A 94 14.30 3.26 11.15
CA ALA A 94 13.72 2.59 12.31
C ALA A 94 12.19 2.78 12.28
N ALA A 95 11.46 1.67 12.38
CA ALA A 95 10.01 1.67 12.61
C ALA A 95 9.70 1.92 14.09
#